data_AF-A0A011UBN9-F1
#
_entry.id   AF-A0A011UBN9-F1
#
_cell.length_a   1.000
_cell.length_b   1.000
_cell.length_c   1.000
_cell.angle_alpha   90.00
_cell.angle_beta   90.00
_cell.angle_gamma   90.00
#
_symmetry.space_group_name_H-M   'P 1'
#
loop_
_entity.id
_entity.type
_entity.pdbx_description
1 polymer ?
#
loop_
_entity_poly.entity_id
_entity_poly.type
_entity_poly.pdbx_seq_one_letter_code
_entity_poly.pdbx_strand_id
1 'polypeptide(L)'
;MKERIRSYTDIVSFDDDGITFSSGDRIIFSECGEDNCVAERDIYAKPPYIEFYTTDRHTKVVFDRTGLLSQTVNEREFIKLQSIINEAGYKSYDLS
;
A
#
# COMPACT_ATOMS: atom_id res chain seq x y z
N MET A 1 1.23 17.23 -8.46
CA MET A 1 0.68 16.39 -7.37
C MET A 1 1.86 15.89 -6.55
N LYS A 2 1.80 15.96 -5.22
CA LYS A 2 2.97 15.63 -4.37
C LYS A 2 2.88 14.16 -3.97
N GLU A 3 3.86 13.36 -4.38
CA GLU A 3 4.00 11.97 -3.95
C GLU A 3 4.46 11.93 -2.49
N ARG A 4 3.86 11.02 -1.71
CA ARG A 4 4.22 10.74 -0.33
C ARG A 4 4.66 9.29 -0.21
N ILE A 5 5.92 9.09 0.17
CA ILE A 5 6.46 7.75 0.44
C ILE A 5 6.26 7.42 1.92
N ARG A 6 5.78 6.21 2.21
CA ARG A 6 5.53 5.68 3.55
C ARG A 6 6.09 4.26 3.66
N SER A 7 6.72 3.90 4.77
CA SER A 7 7.10 2.51 5.00
C SER A 7 5.87 1.70 5.40
N TYR A 8 5.78 0.43 4.96
CA TYR A 8 4.79 -0.51 5.47
C TYR A 8 4.88 -0.65 7.01
N THR A 9 6.08 -0.49 7.57
CA THR A 9 6.30 -0.57 9.03
C THR A 9 5.69 0.58 9.81
N ASP A 10 5.31 1.68 9.14
CA ASP A 10 4.62 2.82 9.75
C ASP A 10 3.11 2.56 9.92
N ILE A 11 2.56 1.48 9.36
CA ILE A 11 1.13 1.19 9.46
C ILE A 11 0.81 0.62 10.84
N VAL A 12 -0.17 1.23 11.51
CA VAL A 12 -0.61 0.81 12.85
C VAL A 12 -1.92 0.02 12.83
N SER A 13 -2.78 0.25 11.83
CA SER A 13 -4.03 -0.49 11.69
C SER A 13 -4.53 -0.51 10.24
N PHE A 14 -5.34 -1.53 9.97
CA PHE A 14 -6.14 -1.71 8.77
C PHE A 14 -7.60 -1.91 9.21
N ASP A 15 -8.52 -1.39 8.42
CA ASP A 15 -9.94 -1.67 8.53
C ASP A 15 -10.56 -1.72 7.12
N ASP A 16 -11.86 -1.98 7.03
CA ASP A 16 -12.58 -2.14 5.76
C ASP A 16 -12.57 -0.87 4.89
N ASP A 17 -12.22 0.27 5.48
CA ASP A 17 -12.26 1.59 4.85
C ASP A 17 -10.85 2.14 4.53
N GLY A 18 -9.78 1.57 5.08
CA GLY A 18 -8.44 2.03 4.73
C GLY A 18 -7.27 1.64 5.64
N ILE A 19 -6.21 2.45 5.55
CA ILE A 19 -4.92 2.25 6.21
C ILE A 19 -4.61 3.44 7.10
N THR A 20 -4.29 3.19 8.36
CA THR A 20 -3.85 4.24 9.30
C THR A 20 -2.36 4.12 9.61
N PHE A 21 -1.62 5.22 9.48
CA PHE A 21 -0.21 5.31 9.79
C PHE A 21 0.03 5.83 11.21
N SER A 22 1.22 5.56 11.75
CA SER A 22 1.69 6.00 13.07
C SER A 22 1.68 7.53 13.25
N SER A 23 1.78 8.29 12.16
CA SER A 23 1.63 9.75 12.17
C SER A 23 0.19 10.24 12.34
N GLY A 24 -0.80 9.34 12.34
CA GLY A 24 -2.22 9.66 12.33
C GLY A 24 -2.79 9.91 10.93
N ASP A 25 -1.95 9.88 9.89
CA ASP A 25 -2.42 9.98 8.51
C ASP A 25 -3.18 8.73 8.08
N ARG A 26 -4.11 8.90 7.14
CA ARG A 26 -4.94 7.82 6.64
C ARG A 26 -5.05 7.84 5.12
N ILE A 27 -4.99 6.65 4.52
CA ILE A 27 -5.47 6.37 3.17
C ILE A 27 -6.90 5.83 3.34
N ILE A 28 -7.87 6.44 2.68
CA ILE A 28 -9.27 6.00 2.66
C ILE A 28 -9.52 5.39 1.29
N PHE A 29 -9.85 4.10 1.24
CA PHE A 29 -9.96 3.37 -0.03
C PHE A 29 -11.08 3.89 -0.93
N SER A 30 -12.19 4.37 -0.37
CA SER A 30 -13.28 4.95 -1.16
C SER A 30 -12.93 6.30 -1.80
N GLU A 31 -11.87 6.97 -1.32
CA GLU A 31 -11.34 8.20 -1.92
C GLU A 31 -10.30 7.90 -3.01
N CYS A 32 -10.00 6.62 -3.26
CA CYS A 32 -9.01 6.19 -4.22
C CYS A 32 -9.64 5.70 -5.52
N GLY A 33 -9.10 6.19 -6.64
CA GLY A 33 -9.31 5.63 -7.98
C GLY A 33 -10.75 5.60 -8.52
N GLU A 34 -10.91 4.90 -9.63
CA GLU A 34 -12.20 4.66 -10.31
C GLU A 34 -12.50 3.15 -10.29
N ASP A 35 -13.79 2.77 -10.28
CA ASP A 35 -14.24 1.37 -10.34
C ASP A 35 -13.60 0.42 -9.29
N ASN A 36 -13.46 0.91 -8.05
CA ASN A 36 -12.84 0.21 -6.91
C ASN A 36 -11.36 -0.17 -7.13
N CYS A 37 -10.69 0.35 -8.16
CA CYS A 37 -9.25 0.15 -8.36
C CYS A 37 -8.47 1.26 -7.64
N VAL A 38 -7.98 0.96 -6.44
CA VAL A 38 -7.49 1.99 -5.50
C VAL A 38 -5.99 2.23 -5.57
N ALA A 39 -5.24 1.36 -6.24
CA ALA A 39 -3.79 1.38 -6.24
C ALA A 39 -3.16 0.73 -7.47
N GLU A 40 -1.91 1.07 -7.75
CA GLU A 40 -0.98 0.28 -8.55
C GLU A 40 0.02 -0.42 -7.63
N ARG A 41 0.56 -1.56 -8.08
CA ARG A 41 1.52 -2.33 -7.30
C ARG A 41 2.58 -2.99 -8.16
N ASP A 42 3.77 -3.13 -7.59
CA ASP A 42 4.88 -3.86 -8.20
C ASP A 42 5.64 -4.63 -7.11
N ILE A 43 5.55 -5.96 -7.16
CA ILE A 43 6.23 -6.84 -6.21
C ILE A 43 7.72 -7.05 -6.55
N TYR A 44 8.13 -6.83 -7.81
CA TYR A 44 9.50 -7.01 -8.27
C TYR A 44 10.34 -5.73 -8.23
N ALA A 45 9.70 -4.58 -7.95
CA ALA A 45 10.38 -3.33 -7.64
C ALA A 45 11.37 -3.47 -6.45
N LYS A 46 12.32 -2.55 -6.37
CA LYS A 46 13.36 -2.52 -5.34
C LYS A 46 13.37 -1.16 -4.62
N PRO A 47 12.66 -1.00 -3.49
CA PRO A 47 11.81 -2.00 -2.80
C PRO A 47 10.46 -2.24 -3.50
N PRO A 48 9.77 -3.37 -3.21
CA PRO A 48 8.37 -3.57 -3.61
C PRO A 48 7.49 -2.42 -3.12
N TYR A 49 6.38 -2.14 -3.81
CA TYR A 49 5.48 -1.06 -3.40
C TYR A 49 4.01 -1.25 -3.81
N ILE A 50 3.12 -0.59 -3.07
CA ILE A 50 1.72 -0.35 -3.46
C ILE A 50 1.48 1.17 -3.41
N GLU A 51 1.11 1.78 -4.53
CA GLU A 51 0.86 3.22 -4.68
C GLU A 51 -0.64 3.50 -4.80
N PHE A 52 -1.17 4.27 -3.86
CA PHE A 52 -2.58 4.63 -3.77
C PHE A 52 -2.85 6.00 -4.40
N TYR A 53 -3.93 6.06 -5.20
CA TYR A 53 -4.32 7.21 -6.01
C TYR A 53 -5.51 7.94 -5.40
N THR A 54 -5.28 8.84 -4.44
CA THR A 54 -6.33 9.75 -3.95
C THR A 54 -6.36 11.05 -4.76
N THR A 55 -7.51 11.72 -4.81
CA THR A 55 -7.75 12.91 -5.67
C THR A 55 -6.74 14.06 -5.44
N ASP A 56 -6.23 14.22 -4.23
CA ASP A 56 -5.35 15.32 -3.83
C ASP A 56 -3.88 14.92 -3.63
N ARG A 57 -3.60 13.62 -3.47
CA ARG A 57 -2.28 13.09 -3.12
C ARG A 57 -2.08 11.65 -3.60
N HIS A 58 -0.83 11.32 -3.92
CA HIS A 58 -0.44 9.92 -4.15
C HIS A 58 0.36 9.43 -2.95
N THR A 59 0.02 8.25 -2.44
CA THR A 59 0.77 7.65 -1.33
C THR A 59 1.36 6.31 -1.75
N LYS A 60 2.69 6.26 -1.84
CA LYS A 60 3.46 5.05 -2.14
C LYS A 60 3.88 4.38 -0.84
N VAL A 61 3.27 3.23 -0.55
CA VAL A 61 3.67 2.35 0.56
C VAL A 61 4.78 1.43 0.07
N VAL A 62 5.98 1.56 0.63
CA VAL A 62 7.15 0.75 0.28
C VAL A 62 7.40 -0.34 1.31
N PHE A 63 7.86 -1.49 0.84
CA PHE A 63 8.26 -2.63 1.67
C PHE A 63 9.78 -2.66 1.77
N ASP A 64 10.32 -1.85 2.68
CA ASP A 64 11.71 -1.43 2.73
C ASP A 64 12.49 -1.99 3.94
N ARG A 65 12.04 -3.11 4.52
CA ARG A 65 12.82 -3.75 5.58
C ARG A 65 14.19 -4.15 5.06
N THR A 66 15.19 -4.01 5.92
CA THR A 66 16.58 -4.37 5.66
C THR A 66 17.05 -5.45 6.64
N GLY A 67 18.11 -6.19 6.29
CA GLY A 67 18.71 -7.23 7.13
C GLY A 67 18.52 -8.65 6.60
N LEU A 68 18.85 -9.65 7.43
CA LEU A 68 18.72 -11.06 7.07
C LEU A 68 17.24 -11.39 6.78
N LEU A 69 16.97 -12.09 5.68
CA LEU A 69 15.62 -12.49 5.24
C LEU A 69 14.69 -11.31 4.87
N SER A 70 15.18 -10.08 4.77
CA SER A 70 14.30 -8.93 4.58
C SER A 70 13.50 -8.97 3.28
N GLN A 71 14.07 -9.54 2.20
CA GLN A 71 13.35 -9.78 0.95
C GLN A 71 12.10 -10.63 1.17
N THR A 72 12.24 -11.79 1.82
CA THR A 72 11.11 -12.68 2.11
C THR A 72 10.07 -12.01 3.00
N VAL A 73 10.50 -11.19 3.97
CA VAL A 73 9.57 -10.44 4.83
C VAL A 73 8.82 -9.38 4.02
N ASN A 74 9.51 -8.61 3.18
CA ASN A 74 8.90 -7.58 2.32
C ASN A 74 7.87 -8.19 1.37
N GLU A 75 8.18 -9.31 0.71
CA GLU A 75 7.24 -10.04 -0.15
C GLU A 75 6.01 -10.54 0.63
N ARG A 76 6.20 -11.10 1.82
CA ARG A 76 5.09 -11.56 2.66
C ARG A 76 4.18 -10.40 3.10
N GLU A 77 4.78 -9.28 3.49
CA GLU A 77 4.04 -8.07 3.91
C GLU A 77 3.30 -7.44 2.73
N PHE A 78 3.89 -7.45 1.54
CA PHE A 78 3.24 -7.04 0.29
C PHE A 78 1.99 -7.87 0.02
N ILE A 79 2.14 -9.19 0.01
CA ILE A 79 1.02 -10.12 -0.24
C ILE A 79 -0.07 -9.93 0.82
N LYS A 80 0.31 -9.70 2.08
CA LYS A 80 -0.64 -9.40 3.16
C LYS A 80 -1.44 -8.13 2.88
N LEU A 81 -0.79 -7.03 2.50
CA LEU A 81 -1.49 -5.78 2.20
C LEU A 81 -2.42 -5.93 0.99
N GLN A 82 -1.95 -6.63 -0.05
CA GLN A 82 -2.78 -6.95 -1.20
C GLN A 82 -4.03 -7.76 -0.80
N SER A 83 -3.90 -8.76 0.09
CA SER A 83 -5.05 -9.55 0.59
C SER A 83 -6.06 -8.66 1.30
N ILE A 84 -5.59 -7.75 2.17
CA ILE A 84 -6.46 -6.84 2.92
C ILE A 84 -7.26 -5.93 1.97
N ILE A 85 -6.61 -5.38 0.94
CA ILE A 85 -7.27 -4.55 -0.08
C ILE A 85 -8.37 -5.36 -0.79
N ASN A 86 -8.06 -6.60 -1.19
CA ASN A 86 -9.00 -7.48 -1.86
C ASN A 86 -10.18 -7.90 -0.96
N GLU A 87 -9.92 -8.21 0.30
CA GLU A 87 -10.92 -8.59 1.30
C GLU A 87 -11.88 -7.43 1.62
N ALA A 88 -11.41 -6.19 1.55
CA ALA A 88 -12.22 -4.98 1.65
C ALA A 88 -13.04 -4.67 0.37
N GLY A 89 -12.92 -5.48 -0.68
CA GLY A 89 -13.69 -5.33 -1.92
C GLY A 89 -13.05 -4.43 -2.99
N TYR A 90 -11.81 -4.00 -2.77
CA TYR A 90 -11.06 -3.15 -3.69
C TYR A 90 -10.07 -3.95 -4.53
N LYS A 91 -9.58 -3.34 -5.61
CA LYS A 91 -8.60 -3.91 -6.54
C LYS A 91 -7.38 -3.02 -6.63
N SER A 92 -6.29 -3.61 -7.13
CA SER A 92 -5.07 -2.89 -7.49
C SER A 92 -4.60 -3.33 -8.88
N TYR A 93 -4.07 -2.42 -9.67
CA TYR A 93 -3.44 -2.73 -10.95
C TYR A 93 -2.03 -3.28 -10.75
N ASP A 94 -1.72 -4.39 -11.42
CA ASP A 94 -0.43 -5.07 -11.32
C ASP A 94 0.52 -4.58 -12.41
N LEU A 95 1.69 -4.07 -12.03
CA LEU A 95 2.74 -3.60 -12.93
C LEU A 95 3.88 -4.61 -13.11
N SER A 96 3.83 -5.73 -12.39
CA SER A 96 4.88 -6.76 -12.36
C SER A 96 4.82 -7.79 -13.48
#